data_AF-A0A7J4ELZ5-F1
#
_entry.id   AF-A0A7J4ELZ5-F1
#
_cell.length_a   1.000
_cell.length_b   1.000
_cell.length_c   1.000
_cell.angle_alpha   90.00
_cell.angle_beta   90.00
_cell.angle_gamma   90.00
#
_symmetry.space_group_name_H-M   'P 1'
#
loop_
_entity.id
_entity.type
_entity.pdbx_description
1 polymer ?
#
loop_
_entity_poly.entity_id
_entity_poly.type
_entity_poly.pdbx_seq_one_letter_code
_entity_poly.pdbx_strand_id
1 'polypeptide(L)'
;MEYTFEPVGIGSITLPKAIATYGDKTASSKSITVNIIAKDSDNDGLSDKQELQLGTDPNSADSDKDGLPDKLELDKGLNPRLADSDGDGINDKQDIYPLDKDNDGIPDSEDSLPTIPQNYVYAGIG
;
A
#
# COMPACT_ATOMS: atom_id res chain seq x y z
N MET A 1 -9.61 27.27 -23.35
CA MET A 1 -9.45 25.80 -23.45
C MET A 1 -9.09 25.34 -22.05
N GLU A 2 -10.05 24.78 -21.34
CA GLU A 2 -9.83 24.22 -20.02
C GLU A 2 -9.17 22.85 -20.22
N TYR A 3 -7.94 22.69 -19.71
CA TYR A 3 -7.25 21.42 -19.73
C TYR A 3 -7.67 20.64 -18.48
N THR A 4 -8.56 19.68 -18.64
CA THR A 4 -8.87 18.69 -17.61
C THR A 4 -7.77 17.63 -17.60
N PHE A 5 -7.00 17.58 -16.52
CA PHE A 5 -6.01 16.53 -16.31
C PHE A 5 -6.62 15.43 -15.44
N GLU A 6 -6.67 14.21 -15.98
CA GLU A 6 -6.92 12.98 -15.22
C GLU A 6 -5.86 12.85 -14.11
N PRO A 7 -6.21 12.44 -12.88
CA PRO A 7 -5.25 12.24 -11.82
C PRO A 7 -4.42 10.97 -12.12
N VAL A 8 -3.31 11.15 -12.84
CA VAL A 8 -2.34 10.08 -13.05
C VAL A 8 -1.64 9.82 -11.72
N GLY A 9 -1.71 8.58 -11.25
CA GLY A 9 -0.96 8.11 -10.09
C GLY A 9 0.55 8.35 -10.25
N ILE A 10 1.22 8.44 -9.09
CA ILE A 10 2.66 8.57 -8.85
C ILE A 10 3.56 8.53 -10.12
N GLY A 11 3.89 9.71 -10.64
CA GLY A 11 4.82 9.83 -11.76
C GLY A 11 5.46 11.21 -11.81
N SER A 12 6.78 11.26 -12.04
CA SER A 12 7.51 12.51 -12.23
C SER A 12 6.93 13.29 -13.42
N ILE A 13 6.43 14.49 -13.18
CA ILE A 13 5.98 15.40 -14.22
C ILE A 13 7.19 15.97 -14.97
N THR A 14 7.26 15.73 -16.28
CA THR A 14 8.15 16.47 -17.19
C THR A 14 7.35 17.61 -17.80
N LEU A 15 7.65 18.85 -17.41
CA LEU A 15 7.00 20.02 -17.99
C LEU A 15 7.60 20.34 -19.37
N PRO A 16 6.78 20.54 -20.43
CA PRO A 16 7.28 21.16 -21.65
C PRO A 16 7.72 22.58 -21.33
N LYS A 17 8.90 22.93 -21.85
CA LYS A 17 9.64 24.17 -21.62
C LYS A 17 8.76 25.41 -21.83
N ALA A 18 8.14 25.91 -20.75
CA ALA A 18 7.49 27.21 -20.72
C ALA A 18 7.58 27.84 -19.31
N ILE A 19 8.73 28.45 -19.05
CA ILE A 19 8.95 29.70 -18.30
C ILE A 19 8.16 29.89 -16.98
N ALA A 20 8.71 29.44 -15.86
CA ALA A 20 8.48 30.08 -14.57
C ALA A 20 9.61 31.11 -14.36
N THR A 21 9.37 32.38 -14.72
CA THR A 21 10.30 33.46 -14.39
C THR A 21 10.17 33.81 -12.91
N TYR A 22 11.16 33.45 -12.10
CA TYR A 22 11.51 34.19 -10.89
C TYR A 22 12.96 34.64 -11.05
N GLY A 23 13.15 35.93 -11.38
CA GLY A 23 14.43 36.67 -11.37
C GLY A 23 15.65 35.97 -11.98
N ASP A 24 15.99 36.36 -13.21
CA ASP A 24 17.33 36.24 -13.82
C ASP A 24 18.27 35.14 -13.29
N LYS A 25 18.18 33.96 -13.90
CA LYS A 25 19.32 33.12 -14.31
C LYS A 25 18.80 32.02 -15.20
N THR A 26 19.41 31.89 -16.38
CA THR A 26 19.18 30.83 -17.36
C THR A 26 19.53 29.47 -16.76
N ALA A 27 18.62 28.89 -15.98
CA ALA A 27 18.78 27.53 -15.51
C ALA A 27 18.46 26.58 -16.67
N SER A 28 19.53 25.90 -17.12
CA SER A 28 19.46 24.62 -17.81
C SER A 28 18.30 23.79 -17.25
N SER A 29 17.56 23.10 -18.12
CA SER A 29 16.44 22.22 -17.78
C SER A 29 16.86 21.17 -16.75
N LYS A 30 16.82 21.57 -15.48
CA LYS A 30 17.05 20.71 -14.35
C LYS A 30 15.69 20.15 -14.00
N SER A 31 15.56 18.84 -13.96
CA SER A 31 14.37 18.17 -13.43
C SER A 31 14.06 18.80 -12.07
N ILE A 32 13.04 19.65 -12.01
CA ILE A 32 12.55 20.16 -10.74
C ILE A 32 11.63 19.05 -10.25
N THR A 33 12.15 18.19 -9.39
CA THR A 33 11.30 17.35 -8.55
C THR A 33 10.52 18.29 -7.66
N VAL A 34 9.32 18.68 -8.10
CA VAL A 34 8.37 19.37 -7.25
C VAL A 34 7.81 18.29 -6.33
N ASN A 35 8.43 18.11 -5.17
CA ASN A 35 7.76 17.47 -4.04
C ASN A 35 6.60 18.40 -3.68
N ILE A 36 5.47 18.27 -4.38
CA ILE A 36 4.19 18.69 -3.84
C ILE A 36 4.08 17.84 -2.58
N ILE A 37 4.32 18.45 -1.41
CA ILE A 37 4.25 17.76 -0.12
C ILE A 37 2.78 17.41 0.05
N ALA A 38 2.38 16.23 -0.42
CA ALA A 38 1.09 15.68 -0.11
C ALA A 38 1.03 15.58 1.41
N LYS A 39 -0.04 16.10 2.01
CA LYS A 39 -0.21 16.06 3.47
C LYS A 39 -0.25 14.59 3.90
N ASP A 40 0.53 14.28 4.92
CA ASP A 40 0.67 13.00 5.59
C ASP A 40 0.61 13.36 7.09
N SER A 41 -0.53 13.12 7.73
CA SER A 41 -0.80 13.71 9.03
C SER A 41 -0.23 12.91 10.20
N ASP A 42 -0.04 11.61 10.03
CA ASP A 42 0.52 10.71 11.04
C ASP A 42 1.96 10.27 10.73
N ASN A 43 2.47 10.59 9.53
CA ASN A 43 3.83 10.34 9.08
C ASN A 43 4.18 8.86 8.97
N ASP A 44 3.22 8.02 8.56
CA ASP A 44 3.44 6.60 8.29
C ASP A 44 4.06 6.34 6.89
N GLY A 45 4.01 7.34 6.01
CA GLY A 45 4.53 7.29 4.63
C GLY A 45 3.45 7.19 3.54
N LEU A 46 2.18 7.13 3.90
CA LEU A 46 1.03 7.38 3.03
C LEU A 46 0.58 8.83 3.18
N SER A 47 0.14 9.44 2.08
CA SER A 47 -0.56 10.73 2.19
C SER A 47 -2.00 10.55 2.63
N ASP A 48 -2.57 11.55 3.29
CA ASP A 48 -3.99 11.61 3.71
C ASP A 48 -4.94 11.17 2.58
N LYS A 49 -4.60 11.53 1.33
CA LYS A 49 -5.40 11.18 0.15
C LYS A 49 -5.30 9.69 -0.18
N GLN A 50 -4.11 9.10 -0.10
CA GLN A 50 -3.91 7.67 -0.31
C GLN A 50 -4.65 6.87 0.77
N GLU A 51 -4.56 7.30 2.01
CA GLU A 51 -5.24 6.65 3.14
C GLU A 51 -6.77 6.67 2.96
N LEU A 52 -7.35 7.82 2.59
CA LEU A 52 -8.77 7.92 2.24
C LEU A 52 -9.17 7.00 1.06
N GLN A 53 -8.26 6.74 0.12
CA GLN A 53 -8.52 5.83 -1.00
C GLN A 53 -8.43 4.35 -0.60
N LEU A 54 -7.57 4.02 0.37
CA LEU A 54 -7.42 2.69 0.95
C LEU A 54 -8.49 2.38 1.98
N GLY A 55 -9.11 3.43 2.56
CA GLY A 55 -10.10 3.32 3.63
C GLY A 55 -9.47 3.22 5.02
N THR A 56 -8.23 3.65 5.16
CA THR A 56 -7.50 3.79 6.42
C THR A 56 -7.76 5.17 7.06
N ASP A 57 -7.31 5.41 8.29
CA ASP A 57 -7.48 6.67 9.03
C ASP A 57 -6.29 7.61 8.80
N PRO A 58 -6.46 8.76 8.11
CA PRO A 58 -5.40 9.72 7.83
C PRO A 58 -4.62 10.30 9.02
N ASN A 59 -5.01 9.98 10.24
CA ASN A 59 -4.40 10.48 11.47
C ASN A 59 -3.92 9.34 12.37
N SER A 60 -3.92 8.10 11.89
CA SER A 60 -3.50 6.92 12.62
C SER A 60 -2.57 6.10 11.74
N ALA A 61 -1.28 6.15 12.07
CA ALA A 61 -0.27 5.41 11.32
C ALA A 61 -0.49 3.89 11.29
N ASP A 62 -1.37 3.37 12.15
CA ASP A 62 -1.80 1.98 12.32
C ASP A 62 -3.32 2.02 12.52
N SER A 63 -4.06 1.77 11.45
CA SER A 63 -5.50 2.04 11.35
C SER A 63 -6.37 1.01 12.07
N ASP A 64 -5.93 -0.25 12.10
CA ASP A 64 -6.63 -1.37 12.74
C ASP A 64 -6.03 -1.77 14.11
N LYS A 65 -4.91 -1.15 14.49
CA LYS A 65 -4.28 -1.21 15.82
C LYS A 65 -3.66 -2.56 16.13
N ASP A 66 -3.15 -3.19 15.10
CA ASP A 66 -2.44 -4.46 15.12
C ASP A 66 -0.95 -4.27 15.50
N GLY A 67 -0.45 -3.04 15.33
CA GLY A 67 0.91 -2.64 15.64
C GLY A 67 1.89 -2.70 14.46
N LEU A 68 1.40 -2.83 13.23
CA LEU A 68 2.07 -2.55 11.96
C LEU A 68 1.54 -1.22 11.39
N PRO A 69 2.39 -0.40 10.75
CA PRO A 69 1.89 0.79 10.07
C PRO A 69 1.19 0.47 8.74
N ASP A 70 0.17 1.25 8.37
CA ASP A 70 -0.62 1.03 7.16
C ASP A 70 0.25 0.95 5.89
N LYS A 71 1.25 1.84 5.80
CA LYS A 71 2.24 1.83 4.72
C LYS A 71 3.01 0.51 4.61
N LEU A 72 3.39 -0.07 5.75
CA LEU A 72 4.16 -1.32 5.83
C LEU A 72 3.30 -2.52 5.45
N GLU A 73 2.06 -2.54 5.91
CA GLU A 73 1.09 -3.58 5.55
C GLU A 73 0.85 -3.59 4.04
N LEU A 74 0.64 -2.41 3.44
CA LEU A 74 0.49 -2.27 1.99
C LEU A 74 1.73 -2.78 1.22
N ASP A 75 2.95 -2.50 1.71
CA ASP A 75 4.18 -2.99 1.09
C ASP A 75 4.33 -4.52 1.18
N LYS A 76 3.74 -5.13 2.22
CA LYS A 76 3.72 -6.58 2.40
C LYS A 76 2.55 -7.27 1.69
N GLY A 77 1.60 -6.51 1.13
CA GLY A 77 0.38 -7.05 0.54
C GLY A 77 -0.70 -7.44 1.56
N LEU A 78 -0.54 -6.99 2.81
CA LEU A 78 -1.51 -7.14 3.89
C LEU A 78 -2.64 -6.11 3.76
N ASN A 79 -3.67 -6.26 4.59
CA ASN A 79 -4.81 -5.37 4.64
C ASN A 79 -4.72 -4.42 5.84
N PRO A 80 -4.41 -3.12 5.65
CA PRO A 80 -4.22 -2.13 6.73
C PRO A 80 -5.50 -1.74 7.48
N ARG A 81 -6.55 -2.54 7.34
CA ARG A 81 -7.87 -2.35 7.96
C ARG A 81 -8.29 -3.56 8.76
N LEU A 82 -7.48 -4.62 8.76
CA LEU A 82 -7.74 -5.86 9.44
C LEU A 82 -6.47 -6.26 10.18
N ALA A 83 -6.57 -6.31 11.50
CA ALA A 83 -5.50 -6.80 12.36
C ALA A 83 -5.07 -8.27 12.09
N ASP A 84 -5.77 -8.96 11.20
CA ASP A 84 -5.58 -10.34 10.79
C ASP A 84 -6.06 -10.40 9.32
N SER A 85 -5.09 -10.32 8.40
CA SER A 85 -5.31 -10.07 6.97
C SER A 85 -5.98 -11.22 6.26
N ASP A 86 -5.60 -12.45 6.60
CA ASP A 86 -6.15 -13.67 6.01
C ASP A 86 -7.29 -14.28 6.85
N GLY A 87 -7.41 -13.88 8.12
CA GLY A 87 -8.49 -14.25 9.02
C GLY A 87 -8.33 -15.66 9.61
N ASP A 88 -7.11 -16.13 9.82
CA ASP A 88 -6.80 -17.42 10.45
C ASP A 88 -6.88 -17.38 11.99
N GLY A 89 -6.97 -16.17 12.57
CA GLY A 89 -7.02 -15.91 14.00
C GLY A 89 -5.69 -15.48 14.62
N ILE A 90 -4.64 -15.31 13.83
CA ILE A 90 -3.33 -14.81 14.23
C ILE A 90 -3.19 -13.37 13.71
N ASN A 91 -2.76 -12.48 14.59
CA ASN A 91 -2.56 -11.09 14.23
C ASN A 91 -1.35 -10.95 13.29
N ASP A 92 -1.44 -10.11 12.25
CA ASP A 92 -0.43 -9.98 11.18
C ASP A 92 0.99 -9.72 11.70
N LYS A 93 1.11 -8.95 12.78
CA LYS A 93 2.41 -8.70 13.41
C LYS A 93 3.03 -9.94 14.06
N GLN A 94 2.22 -10.89 14.52
CA GLN A 94 2.67 -12.14 15.12
C GLN A 94 2.68 -13.31 14.13
N ASP A 95 1.96 -13.19 13.03
CA ASP A 95 1.84 -14.25 12.06
C ASP A 95 3.10 -14.40 11.20
N ILE A 96 3.54 -15.64 11.04
CA ILE A 96 4.65 -16.03 10.18
C ILE A 96 4.21 -16.19 8.73
N TYR A 97 2.92 -16.45 8.49
CA TYR A 97 2.30 -16.61 7.18
C TYR A 97 0.99 -15.82 7.08
N PRO A 98 1.01 -14.48 7.19
CA PRO A 98 -0.18 -13.60 7.25
C PRO A 98 -1.02 -13.51 5.95
N LEU A 99 -0.78 -14.42 5.01
CA LEU A 99 -1.46 -14.55 3.72
C LEU A 99 -1.70 -16.03 3.39
N ASP A 100 -1.79 -16.88 4.41
CA ASP A 100 -1.96 -18.33 4.34
C ASP A 100 -2.99 -18.73 5.41
N LYS A 101 -4.26 -18.60 5.01
CA LYS A 101 -5.39 -18.69 5.91
C LYS A 101 -5.51 -20.04 6.62
N ASP A 102 -4.95 -21.10 6.05
CA ASP A 102 -5.03 -22.45 6.61
C ASP A 102 -3.69 -23.00 7.13
N ASN A 103 -2.63 -22.19 7.05
CA ASN A 103 -1.29 -22.46 7.56
C ASN A 103 -0.68 -23.76 7.01
N ASP A 104 -0.94 -24.10 5.76
CA ASP A 104 -0.37 -25.29 5.13
C ASP A 104 0.96 -25.05 4.41
N GLY A 105 1.39 -23.79 4.35
CA GLY A 105 2.63 -23.33 3.74
C GLY A 105 2.49 -22.93 2.28
N ILE A 106 1.28 -22.92 1.72
CA ILE A 106 0.97 -22.40 0.39
C ILE A 106 0.17 -21.09 0.55
N PRO A 107 0.71 -19.94 0.12
CA PRO A 107 -0.03 -18.68 0.22
C PRO A 107 -1.38 -18.74 -0.49
N ASP A 108 -2.40 -18.05 0.03
CA ASP A 108 -3.78 -18.03 -0.49
C ASP A 108 -3.86 -17.72 -2.00
N SER A 109 -2.92 -16.90 -2.50
CA SER A 109 -2.85 -16.53 -3.92
C SER A 109 -2.35 -17.64 -4.84
N GLU A 110 -1.66 -18.64 -4.28
CA GLU A 110 -1.09 -19.81 -4.96
C GLU A 110 -1.81 -21.11 -4.59
N ASP A 111 -2.66 -21.09 -3.57
CA ASP A 111 -3.39 -22.26 -3.10
C ASP A 111 -4.72 -22.48 -3.87
N SER A 112 -4.93 -23.73 -4.25
CA SER A 112 -6.20 -24.17 -4.86
C SER A 112 -7.31 -24.35 -3.83
N LEU A 113 -6.96 -24.52 -2.55
CA LEU A 113 -7.91 -24.67 -1.45
C LEU A 113 -7.54 -23.79 -0.24
N PRO A 114 -7.62 -22.43 -0.33
CA PRO A 114 -7.10 -21.47 0.68
C PRO A 114 -7.79 -21.48 2.07
N THR A 115 -8.50 -22.55 2.41
CA THR A 115 -9.23 -22.72 3.68
C THR A 115 -9.17 -24.18 4.15
N ILE A 116 -8.48 -25.06 3.42
CA ILE A 116 -8.41 -26.50 3.66
C ILE A 116 -6.97 -26.96 3.46
N PRO A 117 -6.23 -27.25 4.56
CA PRO A 117 -4.82 -27.61 4.44
C PRO A 117 -4.65 -28.85 3.57
N GLN A 118 -3.81 -28.77 2.54
CA GLN A 118 -3.63 -29.84 1.56
C GLN A 118 -3.05 -31.14 2.16
N ASN A 119 -2.51 -31.03 3.38
CA ASN A 119 -2.06 -32.14 4.21
C ASN A 119 -3.18 -33.14 4.58
N TYR A 120 -4.47 -32.74 4.49
CA TYR A 120 -5.61 -33.61 4.78
C TYR A 120 -6.09 -34.45 3.58
N VAL A 121 -5.63 -34.16 2.35
CA VAL A 121 -6.16 -34.81 1.14
C VAL A 121 -5.62 -36.25 0.97
N TYR A 122 -4.47 -36.59 1.57
CA TYR A 122 -3.85 -37.92 1.43
C TYR A 122 -4.28 -38.97 2.48
N ALA A 123 -5.07 -38.61 3.49
CA ALA A 123 -5.46 -39.55 4.55
C ALA A 123 -6.71 -40.40 4.22
N GLY A 124 -7.33 -40.22 3.05
CA GLY A 124 -8.63 -40.82 2.70
C GLY A 124 -8.64 -41.86 1.56
N ILE A 125 -7.50 -42.20 0.96
CA ILE A 125 -7.40 -43.23 -0.09
C ILE A 125 -6.38 -44.30 0.28
N GLY A 126 -6.76 -45.18 1.20
CA GLY A 126 -6.02 -46.39 1.56
C GLY A 126 -6.94 -47.49 2.00
#